data_AF-A0A5N5ZFP8-F1
#
_entry.id   AF-A0A5N5ZFP8-F1
#
_cell.length_a   1.000
_cell.length_b   1.000
_cell.length_c   1.000
_cell.angle_alpha   90.00
_cell.angle_beta   90.00
_cell.angle_gamma   90.00
#
_symmetry.space_group_name_H-M   'P 1'
#
loop_
_entity.id
_entity.type
_entity.pdbx_description
1 polymer ?
#
loop_
_entity_poly.entity_id
_entity_poly.type
_entity_poly.pdbx_seq_one_letter_code
_entity_poly.pdbx_strand_id
1 'polypeptide(L)'
;MKPTKLLFLLLCCYFFFSCTKETKAEYLQNVTVDSKGLSCDGITMSNYAGTLTETTFNYGEKVTFNYDNFKGLTFEDSLAYPMMDIHVMLKSGDTVFSRPELLPKEGISKEQFTIFSEVTFAKPMLPNNEYLVSIQISDTKSDAYYHWKKPFKIVNNPEIQTETDGFTYEILYLYSLTRDIAITNNVIQMNEKIYLILEDLEGYDIDENGNASIIASMNLVDSNDALILENDNLLPNSVSAKDLKQQLYVLIEITDENIQNPVTCNFQLKDAVSGKTLSSTFELTVEDQK
;
A
#
# COMPACT_ATOMS: atom_id res chain seq x y z
N MET A 1 -45.96 58.63 40.39
CA MET A 1 -45.85 57.16 40.53
C MET A 1 -45.26 56.59 39.26
N LYS A 2 -44.17 55.81 39.39
CA LYS A 2 -43.66 54.85 38.38
C LYS A 2 -44.78 53.82 38.05
N PRO A 3 -44.82 53.17 36.87
CA PRO A 3 -43.86 52.10 36.58
C PRO A 3 -43.22 52.08 35.18
N THR A 4 -41.97 51.66 35.24
CA THR A 4 -41.03 51.23 34.23
C THR A 4 -41.34 49.81 33.73
N LYS A 5 -40.82 49.51 32.53
CA LYS A 5 -40.43 48.18 31.98
C LYS A 5 -41.54 47.26 31.49
N LEU A 6 -41.54 47.02 30.17
CA LEU A 6 -41.41 45.65 29.63
C LEU A 6 -40.91 45.71 28.18
N LEU A 7 -39.58 45.72 28.02
CA LEU A 7 -38.92 45.48 26.73
C LEU A 7 -39.02 43.98 26.47
N PHE A 8 -39.99 43.55 25.67
CA PHE A 8 -40.14 42.17 25.23
C PHE A 8 -39.15 41.94 24.08
N LEU A 9 -37.88 41.70 24.43
CA LEU A 9 -36.86 41.25 23.50
C LEU A 9 -37.17 39.79 23.16
N LEU A 10 -37.84 39.60 22.02
CA LEU A 10 -38.19 38.30 21.47
C LEU A 10 -36.90 37.61 21.00
N LEU A 11 -36.29 36.88 21.94
CA LEU A 11 -35.12 36.03 21.71
C LEU A 11 -35.56 34.90 20.74
N CYS A 12 -35.38 35.13 19.45
CA CYS A 12 -35.43 34.08 18.44
C CYS A 12 -34.31 33.09 18.75
N CYS A 13 -34.65 32.02 19.48
CA CYS A 13 -33.89 30.79 19.50
C CYS A 13 -33.87 30.23 18.07
N TYR A 14 -32.90 30.64 17.28
CA TYR A 14 -32.44 29.89 16.13
C TYR A 14 -31.88 28.57 16.67
N PHE A 15 -32.74 27.56 16.72
CA PHE A 15 -32.31 26.18 16.74
C PHE A 15 -31.59 25.92 15.42
N PHE A 16 -30.28 26.14 15.41
CA PHE A 16 -29.39 25.50 14.45
C PHE A 16 -29.43 24.00 14.76
N PHE A 17 -30.42 23.31 14.20
CA PHE A 17 -30.28 21.90 13.89
C PHE A 17 -29.14 21.80 12.89
N SER A 18 -27.90 21.74 13.40
CA SER A 18 -26.81 21.13 12.66
C SER A 18 -27.20 19.68 12.48
N CYS A 19 -27.88 19.41 11.36
CA CYS A 19 -27.96 18.10 10.79
C CYS A 19 -26.52 17.78 10.34
N THR A 20 -25.71 17.28 11.27
CA THR A 20 -24.47 16.58 10.92
C THR A 20 -24.91 15.49 9.97
N LYS A 21 -24.60 15.65 8.68
CA LYS A 21 -24.67 14.53 7.75
C LYS A 21 -23.70 13.50 8.33
N GLU A 22 -24.21 12.49 9.02
CA GLU A 22 -23.48 11.26 9.22
C GLU A 22 -23.15 10.77 7.83
N THR A 23 -21.92 10.99 7.39
CA THR A 23 -21.34 10.30 6.26
C THR A 23 -21.36 8.83 6.63
N LYS A 24 -22.38 8.13 6.13
CA LYS A 24 -22.52 6.69 6.30
C LYS A 24 -21.22 6.04 5.83
N ALA A 25 -20.59 5.23 6.68
CA ALA A 25 -19.38 4.52 6.33
C ALA A 25 -19.63 3.69 5.06
N GLU A 26 -18.72 3.81 4.08
CA GLU A 26 -18.78 3.05 2.85
C GLU A 26 -18.11 1.70 3.08
N TYR A 27 -18.92 0.68 3.36
CA TYR A 27 -18.42 -0.68 3.57
C TYR A 27 -18.09 -1.38 2.25
N LEU A 28 -17.18 -2.34 2.36
CA LEU A 28 -16.75 -3.22 1.29
C LEU A 28 -17.94 -3.95 0.65
N GLN A 29 -18.13 -3.75 -0.65
CA GLN A 29 -19.19 -4.38 -1.42
C GLN A 29 -18.74 -5.71 -2.03
N ASN A 30 -19.68 -6.55 -2.50
CA ASN A 30 -19.40 -7.82 -3.18
C ASN A 30 -18.50 -8.76 -2.36
N VAL A 31 -18.77 -8.86 -1.06
CA VAL A 31 -18.11 -9.78 -0.14
C VAL A 31 -19.00 -10.99 0.06
N THR A 32 -18.43 -12.19 0.01
CA THR A 32 -19.13 -13.39 0.49
C THR A 32 -18.84 -13.55 1.96
N VAL A 33 -19.88 -13.58 2.80
CA VAL A 33 -19.75 -13.75 4.26
C VAL A 33 -20.46 -15.03 4.67
N ASP A 34 -19.78 -15.85 5.47
CA ASP A 34 -20.35 -16.97 6.21
C ASP A 34 -20.02 -16.76 7.69
N SER A 35 -21.02 -16.81 8.56
CA SER A 35 -20.80 -16.56 9.98
C SER A 35 -21.75 -17.32 10.88
N LYS A 36 -21.27 -17.61 12.08
CA LYS A 36 -22.03 -18.21 13.17
C LYS A 36 -21.65 -17.51 14.47
N GLY A 37 -22.61 -16.88 15.14
CA GLY A 37 -22.39 -16.23 16.45
C GLY A 37 -21.57 -14.94 16.41
N LEU A 38 -20.67 -14.74 15.44
CA LEU A 38 -19.92 -13.50 15.22
C LEU A 38 -20.51 -12.66 14.08
N SER A 39 -20.38 -11.35 14.20
CA SER A 39 -20.85 -10.39 13.20
C SER A 39 -20.14 -9.05 13.31
N CYS A 40 -20.07 -8.29 12.22
CA CYS A 40 -19.73 -6.87 12.23
C CYS A 40 -20.74 -6.09 11.38
N ASP A 41 -20.80 -4.77 11.54
CA ASP A 41 -21.70 -3.92 10.77
C ASP A 41 -21.21 -3.79 9.31
N GLY A 42 -19.89 -3.89 9.11
CA GLY A 42 -19.26 -3.98 7.80
C GLY A 42 -17.74 -4.03 7.89
N ILE A 43 -17.09 -4.08 6.73
CA ILE A 43 -15.63 -4.04 6.60
C ILE A 43 -15.27 -2.79 5.81
N THR A 44 -14.31 -2.00 6.29
CA THR A 44 -13.72 -0.89 5.49
C THR A 44 -12.29 -1.21 5.13
N MET A 45 -11.81 -0.66 4.02
CA MET A 45 -10.42 -0.81 3.58
C MET A 45 -9.72 0.55 3.61
N SER A 46 -8.45 0.54 4.00
CA SER A 46 -7.60 1.73 3.95
C SER A 46 -6.16 1.36 3.65
N ASN A 47 -5.43 2.28 3.07
CA ASN A 47 -3.97 2.26 2.98
C ASN A 47 -3.41 3.56 3.57
N TYR A 48 -2.12 3.82 3.38
CA TYR A 48 -1.48 5.06 3.84
C TYR A 48 -2.02 6.32 3.17
N ALA A 49 -2.65 6.21 1.99
CA ALA A 49 -3.22 7.33 1.23
C ALA A 49 -4.68 7.63 1.62
N GLY A 50 -5.35 6.72 2.35
CA GLY A 50 -6.70 6.94 2.87
C GLY A 50 -7.62 5.72 2.73
N THR A 51 -8.92 5.99 2.63
CA THR A 51 -9.95 4.94 2.47
C THR A 51 -9.99 4.43 1.03
N LEU A 52 -10.17 3.13 0.87
CA LEU A 52 -10.24 2.45 -0.42
C LEU A 52 -11.64 1.87 -0.65
N THR A 53 -12.16 2.07 -1.86
CA THR A 53 -13.41 1.46 -2.33
C THR A 53 -13.18 0.45 -3.44
N GLU A 54 -12.00 0.46 -4.05
CA GLU A 54 -11.62 -0.37 -5.19
C GLU A 54 -11.07 -1.74 -4.77
N THR A 55 -11.00 -2.66 -5.74
CA THR A 55 -10.52 -4.04 -5.55
C THR A 55 -9.31 -4.36 -6.42
N THR A 56 -8.67 -3.32 -6.93
CA THR A 56 -7.43 -3.37 -7.69
C THR A 56 -6.39 -2.67 -6.83
N PHE A 57 -5.31 -3.38 -6.52
CA PHE A 57 -4.25 -2.88 -5.67
C PHE A 57 -2.95 -2.82 -6.45
N ASN A 58 -2.13 -1.82 -6.15
CA ASN A 58 -0.80 -1.72 -6.71
C ASN A 58 0.13 -2.74 -6.03
N TYR A 59 1.12 -3.23 -6.77
CA TYR A 59 2.13 -4.12 -6.20
C TYR A 59 2.88 -3.44 -5.06
N GLY A 60 3.07 -4.17 -3.95
CA GLY A 60 3.67 -3.68 -2.72
C GLY A 60 2.72 -2.92 -1.79
N GLU A 61 1.47 -2.67 -2.21
CA GLU A 61 0.50 -1.92 -1.41
C GLU A 61 0.11 -2.67 -0.13
N LYS A 62 0.15 -1.97 1.01
CA LYS A 62 -0.30 -2.47 2.31
C LYS A 62 -1.71 -1.96 2.57
N VAL A 63 -2.66 -2.89 2.71
CA VAL A 63 -4.07 -2.59 2.96
C VAL A 63 -4.50 -3.13 4.32
N THR A 64 -5.15 -2.26 5.09
CA THR A 64 -5.79 -2.57 6.35
C THR A 64 -7.28 -2.77 6.13
N PHE A 65 -7.81 -3.90 6.59
CA PHE A 65 -9.23 -4.19 6.67
C PHE A 65 -9.70 -3.97 8.11
N ASN A 66 -10.62 -3.03 8.31
CA ASN A 66 -11.18 -2.71 9.63
C ASN A 66 -12.60 -3.29 9.75
N TYR A 67 -12.92 -3.88 10.89
CA TYR A 67 -14.20 -4.55 11.13
C TYR A 67 -15.05 -3.72 12.07
N ASP A 68 -16.04 -3.02 11.53
CA ASP A 68 -16.81 -2.04 12.27
C ASP A 68 -17.80 -2.72 13.23
N ASN A 69 -17.81 -2.27 14.50
CA ASN A 69 -18.67 -2.79 15.57
C ASN A 69 -18.73 -4.33 15.64
N PHE A 70 -17.57 -4.99 15.64
CA PHE A 70 -17.48 -6.46 15.75
C PHE A 70 -18.09 -6.96 17.07
N LYS A 71 -18.94 -7.99 17.00
CA LYS A 71 -19.79 -8.50 18.09
C LYS A 71 -19.79 -10.01 18.15
N GLY A 72 -20.19 -10.54 19.30
CA GLY A 72 -20.50 -11.97 19.49
C GLY A 72 -19.40 -12.80 20.15
N LEU A 73 -18.26 -12.19 20.50
CA LEU A 73 -17.21 -12.89 21.24
C LEU A 73 -17.64 -13.23 22.66
N THR A 74 -17.16 -14.38 23.13
CA THR A 74 -17.27 -14.82 24.52
C THR A 74 -16.17 -14.16 25.35
N PHE A 75 -16.55 -13.65 26.52
CA PHE A 75 -15.62 -13.04 27.46
C PHE A 75 -15.49 -13.91 28.71
N GLU A 76 -14.26 -14.31 29.03
CA GLU A 76 -13.89 -14.96 30.29
C GLU A 76 -12.97 -13.98 31.05
N ASP A 77 -13.29 -13.68 32.30
CA ASP A 77 -12.53 -12.72 33.12
C ASP A 77 -12.28 -11.36 32.43
N SER A 78 -13.27 -10.88 31.66
CA SER A 78 -13.24 -9.64 30.86
C SER A 78 -12.30 -9.65 29.65
N LEU A 79 -11.78 -10.82 29.25
CA LEU A 79 -10.96 -11.02 28.06
C LEU A 79 -11.70 -11.88 27.04
N ALA A 80 -11.61 -11.50 25.77
CA ALA A 80 -12.01 -12.35 24.65
C ALA A 80 -10.77 -12.93 23.98
N TYR A 81 -10.89 -14.13 23.40
CA TYR A 81 -9.76 -14.85 22.78
C TYR A 81 -10.04 -15.16 21.31
N PRO A 82 -10.19 -14.13 20.46
CA PRO A 82 -10.36 -14.33 19.03
C PRO A 82 -9.04 -14.80 18.40
N MET A 83 -9.17 -15.62 17.37
CA MET A 83 -8.10 -15.99 16.44
C MET A 83 -8.46 -15.44 15.07
N MET A 84 -7.46 -15.05 14.28
CA MET A 84 -7.67 -14.58 12.91
C MET A 84 -6.63 -15.19 11.99
N ASP A 85 -7.09 -15.74 10.88
CA ASP A 85 -6.28 -16.31 9.82
C ASP A 85 -6.56 -15.59 8.50
N ILE A 86 -5.49 -15.25 7.78
CA ILE A 86 -5.57 -14.69 6.42
C ILE A 86 -4.99 -15.69 5.44
N HIS A 87 -5.73 -15.93 4.37
CA HIS A 87 -5.26 -16.65 3.20
C HIS A 87 -5.48 -15.83 1.94
N VAL A 88 -4.51 -15.87 1.03
CA VAL A 88 -4.68 -15.41 -0.34
C VAL A 88 -4.48 -16.60 -1.27
N MET A 89 -5.42 -16.79 -2.18
CA MET A 89 -5.41 -17.88 -3.15
C MET A 89 -5.41 -17.36 -4.58
N LEU A 90 -4.81 -18.14 -5.48
CA LEU A 90 -5.01 -17.99 -6.92
C LEU A 90 -6.42 -18.42 -7.32
N LYS A 91 -6.83 -18.05 -8.53
CA LYS A 91 -8.07 -18.53 -9.15
C LYS A 91 -8.14 -20.05 -9.29
N SER A 92 -7.00 -20.74 -9.35
CA SER A 92 -6.91 -22.21 -9.33
C SER A 92 -7.34 -22.82 -7.99
N GLY A 93 -7.34 -22.03 -6.91
CA GLY A 93 -7.57 -22.48 -5.54
C GLY A 93 -6.29 -22.68 -4.72
N ASP A 94 -5.10 -22.54 -5.33
CA ASP A 94 -3.83 -22.70 -4.63
C ASP A 94 -3.57 -21.50 -3.70
N THR A 95 -3.22 -21.79 -2.44
CA THR A 95 -2.82 -20.77 -1.48
C THR A 95 -1.43 -20.27 -1.81
N VAL A 96 -1.30 -18.96 -2.07
CA VAL A 96 -0.01 -18.29 -2.30
C VAL A 96 0.49 -17.57 -1.07
N PHE A 97 -0.40 -17.15 -0.18
CA PHE A 97 -0.03 -16.49 1.07
C PHE A 97 -0.93 -16.98 2.20
N SER A 98 -0.33 -17.19 3.38
CA SER A 98 -1.03 -17.64 4.58
C SER A 98 -0.39 -17.03 5.80
N ARG A 99 -1.21 -16.41 6.67
CA ARG A 99 -0.76 -15.87 7.95
C ARG A 99 -1.78 -16.26 9.03
N PRO A 100 -1.52 -17.36 9.77
CA PRO A 100 -2.41 -17.81 10.82
C PRO A 100 -2.17 -17.05 12.12
N GLU A 101 -3.13 -17.13 13.03
CA GLU A 101 -3.01 -16.68 14.43
C GLU A 101 -2.56 -15.21 14.60
N LEU A 102 -3.19 -14.29 13.87
CA LEU A 102 -2.80 -12.87 13.85
C LEU A 102 -3.08 -12.10 15.13
N LEU A 103 -4.00 -12.61 15.96
CA LEU A 103 -4.45 -11.93 17.16
C LEU A 103 -3.71 -12.47 18.40
N PRO A 104 -3.53 -11.64 19.45
CA PRO A 104 -2.80 -12.04 20.65
C PRO A 104 -3.44 -13.24 21.37
N LYS A 105 -2.62 -14.17 21.84
CA LYS A 105 -3.09 -15.41 22.50
C LYS A 105 -3.51 -15.18 23.95
N GLU A 106 -3.00 -14.11 24.56
CA GLU A 106 -3.29 -13.68 25.92
C GLU A 106 -4.70 -13.10 26.10
N GLY A 107 -5.41 -12.85 24.99
CA GLY A 107 -6.75 -12.29 24.99
C GLY A 107 -6.77 -10.76 24.85
N ILE A 108 -7.93 -10.23 24.48
CA ILE A 108 -8.17 -8.82 24.20
C ILE A 108 -9.24 -8.32 25.17
N SER A 109 -8.94 -7.22 25.87
CA SER A 109 -9.91 -6.56 26.75
C SER A 109 -11.01 -5.88 25.94
N LYS A 110 -12.20 -5.75 26.53
CA LYS A 110 -13.35 -5.13 25.87
C LYS A 110 -13.08 -3.66 25.47
N GLU A 111 -12.30 -2.94 26.27
CA GLU A 111 -11.98 -1.53 26.06
C GLU A 111 -10.97 -1.28 24.93
N GLN A 112 -10.20 -2.31 24.57
CA GLN A 112 -9.18 -2.27 23.51
C GLN A 112 -9.65 -2.98 22.23
N PHE A 113 -10.92 -3.35 22.16
CA PHE A 113 -11.42 -4.28 21.16
C PHE A 113 -11.69 -3.59 19.81
N THR A 114 -10.62 -3.39 19.04
CA THR A 114 -10.67 -3.06 17.62
C THR A 114 -10.09 -4.22 16.84
N ILE A 115 -10.90 -4.86 15.99
CA ILE A 115 -10.41 -5.90 15.08
C ILE A 115 -10.03 -5.26 13.76
N PHE A 116 -8.80 -5.54 13.32
CA PHE A 116 -8.33 -5.23 11.98
C PHE A 116 -7.36 -6.32 11.49
N SER A 117 -7.16 -6.36 10.19
CA SER A 117 -6.17 -7.22 9.53
C SER A 117 -5.39 -6.40 8.51
N GLU A 118 -4.13 -6.76 8.28
CA GLU A 118 -3.28 -6.13 7.28
C GLU A 118 -2.74 -7.15 6.29
N VAL A 119 -2.75 -6.78 5.00
CA VAL A 119 -2.16 -7.56 3.92
C VAL A 119 -1.29 -6.65 3.07
N THR A 120 -0.04 -7.06 2.83
CA THR A 120 0.83 -6.43 1.84
C THR A 120 0.78 -7.23 0.55
N PHE A 121 0.32 -6.62 -0.54
CA PHE A 121 0.16 -7.24 -1.85
C PHE A 121 1.47 -7.27 -2.63
N ALA A 122 2.42 -8.09 -2.18
CA ALA A 122 3.72 -8.31 -2.81
C ALA A 122 4.00 -9.81 -3.00
N LYS A 123 5.21 -10.16 -3.47
CA LYS A 123 5.67 -11.55 -3.60
C LYS A 123 5.23 -12.45 -2.43
N PRO A 124 4.61 -13.61 -2.70
CA PRO A 124 4.46 -14.27 -4.01
C PRO A 124 3.21 -13.84 -4.82
N MET A 125 2.49 -12.80 -4.41
CA MET A 125 1.37 -12.25 -5.17
C MET A 125 1.90 -11.25 -6.20
N LEU A 126 1.89 -11.66 -7.46
CA LEU A 126 2.49 -10.93 -8.58
C LEU A 126 1.47 -10.02 -9.29
N PRO A 127 1.93 -8.94 -9.92
CA PRO A 127 1.10 -8.08 -10.76
C PRO A 127 0.40 -8.85 -11.89
N ASN A 128 -0.65 -8.25 -12.47
CA ASN A 128 -1.43 -8.77 -13.59
C ASN A 128 -2.15 -10.10 -13.32
N ASN A 129 -2.31 -10.46 -12.05
CA ASN A 129 -3.03 -11.64 -11.61
C ASN A 129 -4.27 -11.27 -10.78
N GLU A 130 -5.26 -12.18 -10.80
CA GLU A 130 -6.44 -12.14 -9.94
C GLU A 130 -6.26 -13.12 -8.78
N TYR A 131 -6.66 -12.67 -7.59
CA TYR A 131 -6.54 -13.40 -6.34
C TYR A 131 -7.84 -13.38 -5.56
N LEU A 132 -7.95 -14.25 -4.57
CA LEU A 132 -9.03 -14.30 -3.60
C LEU A 132 -8.46 -14.14 -2.20
N VAL A 133 -8.81 -13.05 -1.51
CA VAL A 133 -8.54 -12.92 -0.07
C VAL A 133 -9.63 -13.66 0.69
N SER A 134 -9.23 -14.40 1.71
CA SER A 134 -10.10 -15.16 2.61
C SER A 134 -9.63 -14.91 4.04
N ILE A 135 -10.45 -14.26 4.85
CA ILE A 135 -10.13 -13.97 6.24
C ILE A 135 -11.16 -14.62 7.15
N GLN A 136 -10.67 -15.42 8.08
CA GLN A 136 -11.48 -16.10 9.08
C GLN A 136 -11.13 -15.53 10.45
N ILE A 137 -12.15 -15.16 11.22
CA ILE A 137 -12.06 -14.80 12.62
C ILE A 137 -12.88 -15.82 13.40
N SER A 138 -12.33 -16.42 14.45
CA SER A 138 -13.02 -17.39 15.29
C SER A 138 -12.81 -17.08 16.76
N ASP A 139 -13.81 -17.37 17.59
CA ASP A 139 -13.71 -17.28 19.04
C ASP A 139 -13.21 -18.61 19.60
N THR A 140 -12.05 -18.64 20.25
CA THR A 140 -11.50 -19.90 20.80
C THR A 140 -12.27 -20.43 22.02
N LYS A 141 -13.21 -19.64 22.57
CA LYS A 141 -14.05 -20.00 23.72
C LYS A 141 -15.47 -20.42 23.33
N SER A 142 -15.78 -20.43 22.03
CA SER A 142 -17.06 -20.91 21.51
C SER A 142 -16.88 -21.57 20.14
N ASP A 143 -17.97 -21.95 19.48
CA ASP A 143 -17.96 -22.40 18.09
C ASP A 143 -18.26 -21.26 17.10
N ALA A 144 -18.18 -20.01 17.58
CA ALA A 144 -18.51 -18.83 16.81
C ALA A 144 -17.39 -18.46 15.83
N TYR A 145 -17.76 -18.11 14.60
CA TYR A 145 -16.84 -17.67 13.56
C TYR A 145 -17.47 -16.60 12.66
N TYR A 146 -16.59 -15.82 12.03
CA TYR A 146 -16.88 -14.87 10.97
C TYR A 146 -15.87 -15.08 9.85
N HIS A 147 -16.34 -15.53 8.70
CA HIS A 147 -15.51 -15.81 7.54
C HIS A 147 -15.98 -14.95 6.38
N TRP A 148 -15.04 -14.27 5.71
CA TRP A 148 -15.36 -13.57 4.48
C TRP A 148 -14.33 -13.81 3.38
N LYS A 149 -14.80 -13.68 2.14
CA LYS A 149 -13.98 -13.83 0.92
C LYS A 149 -14.28 -12.72 -0.07
N LYS A 150 -13.24 -12.27 -0.78
CA LYS A 150 -13.38 -11.27 -1.85
C LYS A 150 -12.30 -11.41 -2.93
N PRO A 151 -12.66 -11.40 -4.22
CA PRO A 151 -11.67 -11.33 -5.28
C PRO A 151 -11.02 -9.94 -5.35
N PHE A 152 -9.75 -9.90 -5.72
CA PHE A 152 -9.01 -8.67 -5.98
C PHE A 152 -8.00 -8.89 -7.12
N LYS A 153 -7.49 -7.79 -7.67
CA LYS A 153 -6.45 -7.80 -8.70
C LYS A 153 -5.23 -7.06 -8.20
N ILE A 154 -4.03 -7.55 -8.53
CA ILE A 154 -2.79 -6.79 -8.35
C ILE A 154 -2.35 -6.25 -9.72
N VAL A 155 -1.95 -4.99 -9.77
CA VAL A 155 -1.40 -4.34 -10.97
C VAL A 155 -0.04 -3.73 -10.69
N ASN A 156 0.74 -3.51 -11.74
CA ASN A 156 1.92 -2.66 -11.65
C ASN A 156 1.48 -1.24 -11.30
N ASN A 157 2.37 -0.45 -10.69
CA ASN A 157 2.09 0.96 -10.48
C ASN A 157 1.92 1.64 -11.87
N PRO A 158 0.70 2.13 -12.21
CA PRO A 158 0.42 2.67 -13.54
C PRO A 158 1.16 3.98 -13.82
N GLU A 159 1.68 4.63 -12.78
CA GLU A 159 2.41 5.89 -12.90
C GLU A 159 3.89 5.72 -13.28
N ILE A 160 4.39 4.47 -13.28
CA ILE A 160 5.74 4.15 -13.77
C ILE A 160 5.63 3.69 -15.21
N GLN A 161 6.03 4.56 -16.13
CA GLN A 161 6.06 4.26 -17.55
C GLN A 161 7.40 3.63 -17.89
N THR A 162 7.40 2.43 -18.46
CA THR A 162 8.62 1.70 -18.79
C THR A 162 8.63 1.27 -20.25
N GLU A 163 9.72 1.58 -20.95
CA GLU A 163 10.04 1.09 -22.28
C GLU A 163 11.23 0.13 -22.21
N THR A 164 11.20 -0.92 -23.02
CA THR A 164 12.26 -1.94 -23.06
C THR A 164 12.66 -2.24 -24.50
N ASP A 165 13.95 -2.44 -24.72
CA ASP A 165 14.53 -3.00 -25.94
C ASP A 165 15.43 -4.17 -25.55
N GLY A 166 14.86 -5.37 -25.55
CA GLY A 166 15.56 -6.63 -25.29
C GLY A 166 15.69 -7.04 -23.82
N PHE A 167 15.44 -6.14 -22.86
CA PHE A 167 15.27 -6.51 -21.45
C PHE A 167 13.84 -6.96 -21.14
N THR A 168 13.72 -7.85 -20.16
CA THR A 168 12.45 -8.21 -19.52
C THR A 168 12.60 -8.16 -18.01
N TYR A 169 11.51 -7.92 -17.29
CA TYR A 169 11.49 -7.88 -15.83
C TYR A 169 10.11 -8.29 -15.31
N GLU A 170 10.03 -8.71 -14.05
CA GLU A 170 8.76 -9.13 -13.44
C GLU A 170 8.10 -7.99 -12.66
N ILE A 171 8.89 -7.22 -11.90
CA ILE A 171 8.39 -6.21 -10.95
C ILE A 171 9.24 -4.94 -11.05
N LEU A 172 8.58 -3.79 -11.09
CA LEU A 172 9.18 -2.46 -10.93
C LEU A 172 8.27 -1.61 -10.03
N TYR A 173 8.80 -1.09 -8.92
CA TYR A 173 8.02 -0.29 -7.98
C TYR A 173 8.91 0.64 -7.15
N LEU A 174 8.26 1.60 -6.48
CA LEU A 174 8.87 2.51 -5.53
C LEU A 174 8.62 2.04 -4.11
N TYR A 175 9.63 2.07 -3.25
CA TYR A 175 9.53 1.68 -1.86
C TYR A 175 10.15 2.72 -0.94
N SER A 176 9.37 3.20 0.03
CA SER A 176 9.85 4.09 1.08
C SER A 176 10.52 3.29 2.18
N LEU A 177 11.83 3.50 2.36
CA LEU A 177 12.55 2.93 3.50
C LEU A 177 12.13 3.60 4.81
N THR A 178 11.80 4.90 4.76
CA THR A 178 11.38 5.67 5.94
C THR A 178 10.02 5.22 6.46
N ARG A 179 9.06 4.96 5.55
CA ARG A 179 7.68 4.59 5.90
C ARG A 179 7.45 3.07 5.92
N ASP A 180 8.39 2.26 5.43
CA ASP A 180 8.27 0.80 5.27
C ASP A 180 7.00 0.39 4.48
N ILE A 181 6.81 1.04 3.33
CA ILE A 181 5.66 0.84 2.42
C ILE A 181 6.07 1.07 0.96
N ALA A 182 5.36 0.44 0.02
CA ALA A 182 5.43 0.83 -1.38
C ALA A 182 4.74 2.18 -1.61
N ILE A 183 5.31 2.99 -2.50
CA ILE A 183 4.75 4.28 -2.91
C ILE A 183 3.89 4.04 -4.15
N THR A 184 2.58 4.24 -3.99
CA THR A 184 1.55 3.93 -4.99
C THR A 184 0.78 5.16 -5.47
N ASN A 185 0.99 6.31 -4.83
CA ASN A 185 0.35 7.59 -5.16
C ASN A 185 1.36 8.68 -5.57
N ASN A 186 2.63 8.32 -5.77
CA ASN A 186 3.73 9.23 -6.11
C ASN A 186 3.98 10.37 -5.12
N VAL A 187 3.43 10.29 -3.91
CA VAL A 187 3.63 11.32 -2.87
C VAL A 187 4.71 10.89 -1.90
N ILE A 188 5.68 11.78 -1.68
CA ILE A 188 6.85 11.56 -0.83
C ILE A 188 7.11 12.78 0.05
N GLN A 189 7.89 12.60 1.10
CA GLN A 189 8.36 13.68 1.97
C GLN A 189 9.75 14.14 1.55
N MET A 190 10.07 15.40 1.83
CA MET A 190 11.44 15.90 1.74
C MET A 190 12.39 15.04 2.60
N ASN A 191 13.58 14.72 2.09
CA ASN A 191 14.57 13.83 2.71
C ASN A 191 14.09 12.38 2.95
N GLU A 192 13.02 11.96 2.27
CA GLU A 192 12.58 10.56 2.32
C GLU A 192 13.50 9.67 1.46
N LYS A 193 13.92 8.53 2.03
CA LYS A 193 14.73 7.55 1.30
C LYS A 193 13.85 6.57 0.55
N ILE A 194 13.93 6.62 -0.77
CA ILE A 194 13.07 5.85 -1.66
C ILE A 194 13.94 4.93 -2.51
N TYR A 195 13.57 3.67 -2.60
CA TYR A 195 14.16 2.76 -3.58
C TYR A 195 13.26 2.61 -4.79
N LEU A 196 13.81 2.87 -5.98
CA LEU A 196 13.29 2.28 -7.21
C LEU A 196 13.82 0.85 -7.27
N ILE A 197 12.93 -0.13 -7.22
CA ILE A 197 13.25 -1.55 -7.14
C ILE A 197 12.81 -2.26 -8.41
N LEU A 198 13.72 -2.99 -9.03
CA LEU A 198 13.52 -3.83 -10.20
C LEU A 198 13.86 -5.29 -9.84
N GLU A 199 12.97 -6.24 -10.12
CA GLU A 199 13.19 -7.65 -9.80
C GLU A 199 13.01 -8.55 -11.02
N ASP A 200 13.74 -9.66 -11.02
CA ASP A 200 13.79 -10.65 -12.10
C ASP A 200 14.16 -10.03 -13.46
N LEU A 201 15.15 -9.14 -13.46
CA LEU A 201 15.69 -8.59 -14.71
C LEU A 201 16.34 -9.73 -15.51
N GLU A 202 16.02 -9.80 -16.80
CA GLU A 202 16.59 -10.75 -17.75
C GLU A 202 16.89 -10.06 -19.09
N GLY A 203 17.64 -10.75 -19.96
CA GLY A 203 17.95 -10.29 -21.31
C GLY A 203 19.32 -9.64 -21.48
N TYR A 204 20.17 -9.59 -20.45
CA TYR A 204 21.56 -9.12 -20.53
C TYR A 204 22.56 -10.24 -20.89
N ASP A 205 23.71 -9.84 -21.44
CA ASP A 205 24.85 -10.74 -21.64
C ASP A 205 25.63 -10.95 -20.34
N ILE A 206 26.13 -12.17 -20.16
CA ILE A 206 26.86 -12.61 -18.96
C ILE A 206 28.28 -13.02 -19.36
N ASP A 207 29.27 -12.58 -18.59
CA ASP A 207 30.67 -12.97 -18.77
C ASP A 207 30.99 -14.37 -18.23
N GLU A 208 32.23 -14.81 -18.39
CA GLU A 208 32.70 -16.12 -17.90
C GLU A 208 32.62 -16.26 -16.35
N ASN A 209 32.51 -15.14 -15.63
CA ASN A 209 32.43 -15.11 -14.17
C ASN A 209 30.98 -15.05 -13.66
N GLY A 210 29.98 -15.01 -14.54
CA GLY A 210 28.57 -14.90 -14.15
C GLY A 210 28.10 -13.47 -13.89
N ASN A 211 28.83 -12.46 -14.36
CA ASN A 211 28.49 -11.05 -14.19
C ASN A 211 27.99 -10.41 -15.50
N ALA A 212 27.11 -9.44 -15.37
CA ALA A 212 26.64 -8.60 -16.46
C ALA A 212 27.23 -7.19 -16.35
N SER A 213 27.56 -6.60 -17.49
CA SER A 213 28.07 -5.23 -17.58
C SER A 213 26.91 -4.26 -17.82
N ILE A 214 26.20 -3.91 -16.75
CA ILE A 214 25.05 -3.00 -16.81
C ILE A 214 25.48 -1.59 -16.47
N ILE A 215 25.17 -0.64 -17.35
CA ILE A 215 25.26 0.79 -17.09
C ILE A 215 23.89 1.25 -16.63
N ALA A 216 23.83 1.94 -15.49
CA ALA A 216 22.60 2.48 -14.94
C ALA A 216 22.77 3.99 -14.71
N SER A 217 21.79 4.76 -15.18
CA SER A 217 21.76 6.21 -14.97
C SER A 217 20.40 6.67 -14.44
N MET A 218 20.41 7.81 -13.75
CA MET A 218 19.20 8.47 -13.28
C MET A 218 19.37 9.98 -13.32
N ASN A 219 18.34 10.66 -13.77
CA ASN A 219 18.20 12.11 -13.58
C ASN A 219 16.87 12.45 -12.89
N LEU A 220 16.91 13.50 -12.09
CA LEU A 220 15.75 14.12 -11.44
C LEU A 220 15.67 15.56 -11.90
N VAL A 221 14.53 15.94 -12.46
CA VAL A 221 14.28 17.28 -13.00
C VAL A 221 12.98 17.81 -12.42
N ASP A 222 12.96 19.04 -11.94
CA ASP A 222 11.76 19.68 -11.40
C ASP A 222 10.81 20.17 -12.52
N SER A 223 9.64 20.71 -12.15
CA SER A 223 8.65 21.18 -13.14
C SER A 223 9.08 22.41 -13.94
N ASN A 224 10.18 23.07 -13.58
CA ASN A 224 10.77 24.21 -14.29
C ASN A 224 11.96 23.78 -15.16
N ASP A 225 12.13 22.48 -15.40
CA ASP A 225 13.29 21.89 -16.08
C ASP A 225 14.62 22.11 -15.32
N ALA A 226 14.58 22.42 -14.02
CA ALA A 226 15.78 22.54 -13.20
C ALA A 226 16.29 21.16 -12.78
N LEU A 227 17.58 20.90 -13.04
CA LEU A 227 18.23 19.65 -12.67
C LEU A 227 18.45 19.59 -11.15
N ILE A 228 17.86 18.58 -10.50
CA ILE A 228 18.03 18.31 -9.06
C ILE A 228 19.18 17.32 -8.83
N LEU A 229 19.20 16.24 -9.62
CA LEU A 229 20.20 15.17 -9.51
C LEU A 229 20.49 14.60 -10.90
N GLU A 230 21.75 14.34 -11.19
CA GLU A 230 22.19 13.55 -12.34
C GLU A 230 23.25 12.56 -11.87
N ASN A 231 23.04 11.29 -12.17
CA ASN A 231 24.01 10.25 -11.92
C ASN A 231 24.03 9.28 -13.10
N ASP A 232 25.06 9.40 -13.94
CA ASP A 232 25.24 8.56 -15.13
C ASP A 232 25.82 7.18 -14.85
N ASN A 233 26.20 6.90 -13.60
CA ASN A 233 26.88 5.67 -13.24
C ASN A 233 26.51 5.18 -11.84
N LEU A 234 25.25 4.75 -11.71
CA LEU A 234 24.72 4.16 -10.49
C LEU A 234 25.33 2.78 -10.18
N LEU A 235 25.87 2.10 -11.20
CA LEU A 235 26.48 0.78 -11.11
C LEU A 235 27.92 0.82 -11.63
N PRO A 236 28.89 1.31 -10.82
CA PRO A 236 30.27 1.51 -11.29
C PRO A 236 31.05 0.22 -11.57
N ASN A 237 30.52 -0.93 -11.15
CA ASN A 237 31.11 -2.24 -11.35
C ASN A 237 30.10 -3.17 -12.01
N SER A 238 30.59 -4.23 -12.68
CA SER A 238 29.75 -5.32 -13.16
C SER A 238 28.93 -5.93 -12.01
N VAL A 239 27.68 -6.29 -12.29
CA VAL A 239 26.76 -6.85 -11.29
C VAL A 239 26.57 -8.33 -11.57
N SER A 240 26.48 -9.16 -10.52
CA SER A 240 26.25 -10.58 -10.74
C SER A 240 24.86 -10.82 -11.35
N ALA A 241 24.76 -11.77 -12.28
CA ALA A 241 23.48 -12.14 -12.88
C ALA A 241 22.47 -12.62 -11.82
N LYS A 242 22.96 -13.18 -10.71
CA LYS A 242 22.13 -13.58 -9.58
C LYS A 242 21.49 -12.38 -8.90
N ASP A 243 22.26 -11.31 -8.65
CA ASP A 243 21.74 -10.13 -7.99
C ASP A 243 20.72 -9.41 -8.88
N LEU A 244 20.98 -9.28 -10.18
CA LEU A 244 20.01 -8.71 -11.13
C LEU A 244 18.70 -9.51 -11.18
N LYS A 245 18.79 -10.84 -11.10
CA LYS A 245 17.61 -11.71 -11.03
C LYS A 245 16.86 -11.57 -9.70
N GLN A 246 17.59 -11.41 -8.59
CA GLN A 246 16.99 -11.23 -7.28
C GLN A 246 16.35 -9.85 -7.14
N GLN A 247 17.16 -8.80 -7.24
CA GLN A 247 16.77 -7.43 -7.07
C GLN A 247 17.90 -6.47 -7.48
N LEU A 248 17.57 -5.49 -8.31
CA LEU A 248 18.33 -4.26 -8.48
C LEU A 248 17.57 -3.12 -7.81
N TYR A 249 18.26 -2.23 -7.10
CA TYR A 249 17.63 -1.05 -6.53
C TYR A 249 18.51 0.20 -6.68
N VAL A 250 17.84 1.35 -6.76
CA VAL A 250 18.47 2.67 -6.82
C VAL A 250 17.85 3.56 -5.74
N LEU A 251 18.69 4.27 -4.98
CA LEU A 251 18.25 5.23 -3.99
C LEU A 251 17.90 6.57 -4.66
N ILE A 252 16.71 7.06 -4.34
CA ILE A 252 16.22 8.40 -4.62
C ILE A 252 16.05 9.10 -3.27
N GLU A 253 16.65 10.27 -3.13
CA GLU A 253 16.50 11.13 -1.97
C GLU A 253 16.53 12.58 -2.47
N ILE A 254 15.43 13.31 -2.27
CA ILE A 254 15.32 14.72 -2.65
C ILE A 254 15.61 15.55 -1.40
N THR A 255 16.67 16.34 -1.46
CA THR A 255 17.20 17.14 -0.33
C THR A 255 17.20 18.64 -0.58
N ASP A 256 16.93 19.09 -1.82
CA ASP A 256 16.83 20.51 -2.14
C ASP A 256 15.47 21.07 -1.72
N GLU A 257 15.48 22.11 -0.89
CA GLU A 257 14.29 22.79 -0.40
C GLU A 257 13.62 23.68 -1.46
N ASN A 258 14.30 23.99 -2.57
CA ASN A 258 13.83 24.92 -3.61
C ASN A 258 13.31 24.21 -4.88
N ILE A 259 12.81 22.98 -4.75
CA ILE A 259 12.23 22.24 -5.88
C ILE A 259 10.85 22.78 -6.27
N GLN A 260 10.46 22.58 -7.52
CA GLN A 260 9.08 22.76 -7.97
C GLN A 260 8.45 21.42 -8.35
N ASN A 261 7.28 21.15 -7.78
CA ASN A 261 6.54 19.92 -8.06
C ASN A 261 5.80 19.98 -9.41
N PRO A 262 5.64 18.83 -10.10
CA PRO A 262 6.22 17.53 -9.77
C PRO A 262 7.70 17.41 -10.17
N VAL A 263 8.42 16.51 -9.52
CA VAL A 263 9.78 16.11 -9.90
C VAL A 263 9.71 14.89 -10.81
N THR A 264 10.20 15.03 -12.04
CA THR A 264 10.31 13.94 -13.01
C THR A 264 11.59 13.14 -12.75
N CYS A 265 11.46 11.83 -12.59
CA CYS A 265 12.57 10.89 -12.55
C CYS A 265 12.68 10.16 -13.89
N ASN A 266 13.87 10.17 -14.49
CA ASN A 266 14.19 9.31 -15.63
C ASN A 266 15.30 8.35 -15.22
N PHE A 267 15.00 7.07 -15.23
CA PHE A 267 15.93 5.98 -14.94
C PHE A 267 16.22 5.20 -16.22
N GLN A 268 17.48 4.87 -16.49
CA GLN A 268 17.86 4.08 -17.66
C GLN A 268 18.84 2.97 -17.27
N LEU A 269 18.65 1.81 -17.91
CA LEU A 269 19.59 0.69 -17.92
C LEU A 269 20.05 0.44 -19.35
N LYS A 270 21.33 0.09 -19.48
CA LYS A 270 21.91 -0.37 -20.74
C LYS A 270 22.89 -1.50 -20.50
N ASP A 271 22.75 -2.59 -21.23
CA ASP A 271 23.81 -3.61 -21.31
C ASP A 271 24.96 -3.07 -22.17
N ALA A 272 26.15 -2.96 -21.59
CA ALA A 272 27.33 -2.45 -22.28
C ALA A 272 27.82 -3.35 -23.42
N VAL A 273 27.45 -4.65 -23.41
CA VAL A 273 27.85 -5.63 -24.43
C VAL A 273 26.84 -5.67 -25.57
N SER A 274 25.57 -5.99 -25.25
CA SER A 274 24.53 -6.14 -26.28
C SER A 274 23.90 -4.82 -26.74
N GLY A 275 24.01 -3.76 -25.94
CA GLY A 275 23.38 -2.47 -26.21
C GLY A 275 21.89 -2.39 -25.89
N LYS A 276 21.28 -3.48 -25.40
CA LYS A 276 19.87 -3.53 -24.96
C LYS A 276 19.58 -2.53 -23.86
N THR A 277 18.35 -2.03 -23.80
CA THR A 277 17.98 -0.94 -22.89
C THR A 277 16.65 -1.17 -22.18
N LEU A 278 16.53 -0.51 -21.03
CA LEU A 278 15.26 -0.29 -20.32
C LEU A 278 15.26 1.16 -19.86
N SER A 279 14.17 1.87 -20.08
CA SER A 279 13.99 3.25 -19.62
C SER A 279 12.69 3.34 -18.85
N SER A 280 12.72 3.98 -17.69
CA SER A 280 11.53 4.22 -16.87
C SER A 280 11.42 5.68 -16.49
N THR A 281 10.21 6.23 -16.65
CA THR A 281 9.89 7.61 -16.30
C THR A 281 8.67 7.65 -15.38
N PHE A 282 8.75 8.46 -14.33
CA PHE A 282 7.65 8.70 -13.40
C PHE A 282 7.82 10.06 -12.72
N GLU A 283 6.73 10.59 -12.20
CA GLU A 283 6.70 11.85 -11.46
C GLU A 283 6.57 11.60 -9.95
N LEU A 284 7.18 12.46 -9.14
CA LEU A 284 7.06 12.47 -7.68
C LEU A 284 6.55 13.83 -7.23
N THR A 285 5.58 13.85 -6.33
CA THR A 285 5.14 15.06 -5.63
C THR A 285 5.74 15.04 -4.23
N VAL A 286 6.58 16.04 -3.94
CA VAL A 286 7.22 16.21 -2.63
C VAL A 286 6.33 17.09 -1.76
N GLU A 287 5.86 16.56 -0.63
CA GLU A 287 5.11 17.34 0.34
C GLU A 287 6.05 18.25 1.14
N ASP A 288 5.70 19.54 1.21
CA ASP A 288 6.33 20.49 2.11
C ASP A 288 6.13 20.05 3.56
N GLN A 289 7.20 20.11 4.36
CA GLN A 289 7.05 20.03 5.81
C GLN A 289 6.36 21.32 6.29
N LYS A 290 5.08 21.20 6.65
CA LYS A 290 4.33 22.27 7.33
C LYS A 290 4.89 22.54 8.72
#